data_AF-A0A0F8YPG8-F1
#
_entry.id   AF-A0A0F8YPG8-F1
#
_cell.length_a   1.000
_cell.length_b   1.000
_cell.length_c   1.000
_cell.angle_alpha   90.00
_cell.angle_beta   90.00
_cell.angle_gamma   90.00
#
_symmetry.space_group_name_H-M   'P 1'
#
loop_
_entity.id
_entity.type
_entity.pdbx_description
1 polymer ?
#
loop_
_entity_poly.entity_id
_entity_poly.type
_entity_poly.pdbx_seq_one_letter_code
_entity_poly.pdbx_strand_id
1 'polypeptide(L)'
;MPTKPWKVGWTESSHKFGRETVRKHQLRLSEATMLKDLAEEYVFYTPALLHIVVPLQGCDPFTVFLQEYNKEVLPLSVRLNRPIFKGLDLGPIKDWNYLLFAMERKHFKHYLPWMQSLTFADRPRNRIYRLGEKQIRIADPIFFERAVILPQNIPCIDVTVFCIDGSDRCYYMEEGAHPLLDLPAVWSEEPFEDTQKLAKALLAGKEKPFEVIESETAQD
;
A
#
# COMPACT_ATOMS: atom_id res chain seq x y z
N MET A 1 3.43 32.85 -9.64
CA MET A 1 2.03 32.71 -9.19
C MET A 1 1.98 31.58 -8.17
N PRO A 2 1.44 31.79 -6.96
CA PRO A 2 1.33 30.71 -5.99
C PRO A 2 0.22 29.75 -6.44
N THR A 3 0.61 28.53 -6.82
CA THR A 3 -0.34 27.44 -7.09
C THR A 3 -1.09 27.12 -5.80
N LYS A 4 -2.41 27.26 -5.82
CA LYS A 4 -3.29 26.86 -4.70
C LYS A 4 -2.94 25.44 -4.26
N PRO A 5 -2.86 25.14 -2.95
CA PRO A 5 -2.70 23.77 -2.48
C PRO A 5 -3.91 22.96 -2.94
N TRP A 6 -3.63 21.83 -3.58
CA TRP A 6 -4.64 20.96 -4.16
C TRP A 6 -5.47 20.35 -3.03
N LYS A 7 -6.79 20.52 -3.09
CA LYS A 7 -7.75 19.87 -2.20
C LYS A 7 -7.80 18.38 -2.51
N VAL A 8 -7.81 17.55 -1.48
CA VAL A 8 -8.15 16.12 -1.53
C VAL A 8 -9.45 15.95 -2.34
N GLY A 9 -9.36 15.30 -3.50
CA GLY A 9 -10.43 15.13 -4.48
C GLY A 9 -10.80 13.66 -4.63
N TRP A 10 -12.11 13.41 -4.74
CA TRP A 10 -12.76 12.11 -4.75
C TRP A 10 -12.55 11.37 -6.08
N THR A 11 -12.32 10.06 -6.02
CA THR A 11 -12.68 9.13 -7.11
C THR A 11 -14.06 8.57 -6.78
N GLU A 12 -15.03 8.73 -7.67
CA GLU A 12 -16.40 8.23 -7.48
C GLU A 12 -16.41 6.70 -7.58
N SER A 13 -16.27 6.02 -6.45
CA SER A 13 -16.93 4.72 -6.27
C SER A 13 -18.40 5.00 -5.91
N SER A 14 -19.32 4.20 -6.44
CA SER A 14 -20.77 4.32 -6.20
C SER A 14 -21.19 4.18 -4.73
N HIS A 15 -20.24 3.97 -3.81
CA HIS A 15 -20.47 3.98 -2.38
C HIS A 15 -20.63 5.41 -1.88
N LYS A 16 -21.87 5.79 -1.60
CA LYS A 16 -22.19 7.04 -0.89
C LYS A 16 -21.80 6.89 0.57
N PHE A 17 -20.55 7.16 0.90
CA PHE A 17 -20.13 7.27 2.30
C PHE A 17 -20.89 8.41 2.98
N GLY A 18 -21.24 8.21 4.26
CA GLY A 18 -21.73 9.31 5.09
C GLY A 18 -20.65 10.40 5.15
N ARG A 19 -20.85 11.52 4.44
CA ARG A 19 -19.87 12.64 4.38
C ARG A 19 -19.47 13.11 5.77
N GLU A 20 -20.40 13.04 6.73
CA GLU A 20 -20.17 13.40 8.13
C GLU A 20 -19.24 12.41 8.84
N THR A 21 -19.43 11.09 8.63
CA THR A 21 -18.55 10.05 9.19
C THR A 21 -17.13 10.19 8.64
N VAL A 22 -16.97 10.30 7.31
CA VAL A 22 -15.65 10.51 6.69
C VAL A 22 -14.98 11.76 7.27
N ARG A 23 -15.72 12.88 7.36
CA ARG A 23 -15.21 14.13 7.92
C ARG A 23 -14.79 13.98 9.38
N LYS A 24 -15.54 13.25 10.21
CA LYS A 24 -15.20 13.03 11.63
C LYS A 24 -13.87 12.27 11.77
N HIS A 25 -13.68 11.22 10.98
CA HIS A 25 -12.43 10.44 11.02
C HIS A 25 -11.24 11.22 10.44
N GLN A 26 -11.44 11.97 9.36
CA GLN A 26 -10.43 12.88 8.83
C GLN A 26 -10.05 13.98 9.83
N LEU A 27 -11.04 14.56 10.52
CA LEU A 27 -10.81 15.54 11.56
C LEU A 27 -9.97 14.94 12.69
N ARG A 28 -10.32 13.74 13.15
CA ARG A 28 -9.56 13.02 14.19
C ARG A 28 -8.11 12.78 13.77
N LEU A 29 -7.87 12.36 12.52
CA LEU A 29 -6.52 12.20 11.96
C LEU A 29 -5.75 13.53 11.91
N SER A 30 -6.43 14.63 11.58
CA SER A 30 -5.82 15.96 11.52
C SER A 30 -5.53 16.59 12.88
N GLU A 31 -6.35 16.28 13.89
CA GLU A 31 -6.21 16.80 15.26
C GLU A 31 -5.14 16.03 16.05
N ALA A 32 -4.93 14.75 15.74
CA ALA A 32 -3.96 13.90 16.38
C ALA A 32 -2.56 14.56 16.46
N THR A 33 -1.94 14.46 17.64
CA THR A 33 -0.57 14.94 17.89
C THR A 33 0.48 14.02 17.29
N MET A 34 0.16 12.73 17.24
CA MET A 34 1.00 11.65 16.72
C MET A 34 0.09 10.62 16.05
N LEU A 35 0.51 10.05 14.94
CA LEU A 35 -0.19 8.90 14.34
C LEU A 35 -0.12 7.67 15.24
N LYS A 36 0.93 7.55 16.06
CA LYS A 36 1.09 6.47 17.04
C LYS A 36 -0.11 6.35 17.98
N ASP A 37 -0.71 7.47 18.38
CA ASP A 37 -1.88 7.50 19.28
C ASP A 37 -3.13 6.89 18.62
N LEU A 38 -3.14 6.80 17.29
CA LEU A 38 -4.21 6.21 16.50
C LEU A 38 -3.92 4.76 16.09
N ALA A 39 -2.72 4.25 16.38
CA ALA A 39 -2.30 2.90 15.97
C ALA A 39 -3.12 1.80 16.66
N GLU A 40 -3.77 2.04 17.79
CA GLU A 40 -4.66 1.04 18.41
C GLU A 40 -5.97 0.85 17.63
N GLU A 41 -6.42 1.86 16.89
CA GLU A 41 -7.68 1.83 16.15
C GLU A 41 -7.47 1.55 14.65
N TYR A 42 -6.38 2.06 14.10
CA TYR A 42 -6.08 2.00 12.67
C TYR A 42 -4.83 1.19 12.40
N VAL A 43 -4.82 0.55 11.22
CA VAL A 43 -3.60 0.09 10.57
C VAL A 43 -3.22 1.14 9.53
N PHE A 44 -1.97 1.60 9.61
CA PHE A 44 -1.37 2.43 8.58
C PHE A 44 -0.77 1.55 7.50
N TYR A 45 -0.98 1.92 6.24
CA TYR A 45 -0.46 1.14 5.12
C TYR A 45 -0.19 2.02 3.90
N THR A 46 0.52 1.46 2.93
CA THR A 46 0.72 2.11 1.62
C THR A 46 0.49 1.11 0.48
N PRO A 47 -0.47 1.37 -0.43
CA PRO A 47 -0.66 0.59 -1.65
C PRO A 47 0.19 1.14 -2.83
N ALA A 48 1.14 2.05 -2.58
CA ALA A 48 1.80 2.80 -3.64
C ALA A 48 2.46 1.91 -4.70
N LEU A 49 3.20 0.86 -4.28
CA LEU A 49 3.87 -0.04 -5.22
C LEU A 49 2.88 -0.75 -6.16
N LEU A 50 1.70 -1.14 -5.66
CA LEU A 50 0.64 -1.72 -6.47
C LEU A 50 0.18 -0.74 -7.56
N HIS A 51 -0.11 0.51 -7.21
CA HIS A 51 -0.57 1.51 -8.19
C HIS A 51 0.52 1.98 -9.15
N ILE A 52 1.80 1.84 -8.80
CA ILE A 52 2.93 2.23 -9.63
C ILE A 52 3.32 1.11 -10.60
N VAL A 53 3.41 -0.12 -10.09
CA VAL A 53 4.00 -1.26 -10.82
C VAL A 53 2.96 -2.05 -11.58
N VAL A 54 1.78 -2.25 -11.01
CA VAL A 54 0.75 -3.13 -11.59
C VAL A 54 -0.17 -2.33 -12.51
N PRO A 55 -0.38 -2.77 -13.76
CA PRO A 55 -1.28 -2.10 -14.68
C PRO A 55 -2.73 -2.42 -14.32
N LEU A 56 -3.31 -1.61 -13.43
CA LEU A 56 -4.66 -1.81 -12.90
C LEU A 56 -5.79 -1.58 -13.92
N GLN A 57 -5.49 -0.97 -15.09
CA GLN A 57 -6.48 -0.71 -16.17
C GLN A 57 -7.77 -0.01 -15.70
N GLY A 58 -7.67 0.86 -14.69
CA GLY A 58 -8.82 1.57 -14.12
C GLY A 58 -9.61 0.78 -13.06
N CYS A 59 -9.21 -0.45 -12.75
CA CYS A 59 -9.77 -1.26 -11.68
C CYS A 59 -8.96 -1.07 -10.39
N ASP A 60 -9.48 -0.27 -9.46
CA ASP A 60 -8.86 -0.08 -8.15
C ASP A 60 -9.26 -1.23 -7.19
N PRO A 61 -8.31 -2.05 -6.69
CA PRO A 61 -8.61 -3.17 -5.80
C PRO A 61 -9.34 -2.75 -4.53
N PHE A 62 -9.06 -1.56 -3.98
CA PHE A 62 -9.81 -1.09 -2.82
C PHE A 62 -11.31 -0.92 -3.13
N THR A 63 -11.64 -0.41 -4.32
CA THR A 63 -13.03 -0.28 -4.77
C THR A 63 -13.72 -1.64 -4.94
N VAL A 64 -13.01 -2.65 -5.46
CA VAL A 64 -13.54 -4.02 -5.59
C VAL A 64 -13.76 -4.65 -4.22
N PHE A 65 -12.80 -4.50 -3.30
CA PHE A 65 -12.94 -4.97 -1.92
C PHE A 65 -14.19 -4.42 -1.25
N LEU A 66 -14.48 -3.12 -1.41
CA LEU A 66 -15.68 -2.51 -0.83
C LEU A 66 -16.96 -3.18 -1.33
N GLN A 67 -17.03 -3.50 -2.63
CA GLN A 67 -18.17 -4.15 -3.25
C GLN A 67 -18.36 -5.58 -2.72
N GLU A 68 -17.28 -6.36 -2.59
CA GLU A 68 -17.33 -7.75 -2.12
C GLU A 68 -17.54 -7.86 -0.61
N TYR A 69 -16.85 -7.01 0.17
CA TYR A 69 -16.90 -7.03 1.63
C TYR A 69 -18.24 -6.51 2.18
N ASN A 70 -18.95 -5.68 1.40
CA ASN A 70 -20.30 -5.18 1.69
C ASN A 70 -20.43 -4.59 3.10
N LYS A 71 -19.42 -3.84 3.54
CA LYS A 71 -19.44 -3.03 4.77
C LYS A 71 -18.94 -1.63 4.47
N GLU A 72 -19.41 -0.67 5.26
CA GLU A 72 -18.89 0.69 5.19
C GLU A 72 -17.44 0.71 5.73
N VAL A 73 -16.48 0.85 4.81
CA VAL A 73 -15.06 1.05 5.13
C VAL A 73 -14.64 2.40 4.59
N LEU A 74 -14.26 3.31 5.48
CA LEU A 74 -13.93 4.68 5.10
C LEU A 74 -12.56 4.74 4.40
N PRO A 75 -12.43 5.44 3.25
CA PRO A 75 -11.14 5.70 2.63
C PRO A 75 -10.40 6.79 3.41
N LEU A 76 -9.52 6.39 4.32
CA LEU A 76 -8.72 7.34 5.10
C LEU A 76 -7.30 7.43 4.53
N SER A 77 -6.84 8.66 4.34
CA SER A 77 -5.48 8.95 3.93
C SER A 77 -5.01 10.24 4.58
N VAL A 78 -3.73 10.29 4.93
CA VAL A 78 -3.03 11.47 5.44
C VAL A 78 -2.02 11.90 4.38
N ARG A 79 -2.15 13.15 3.91
CA ARG A 79 -1.14 13.79 3.07
C ARG A 79 -0.25 14.64 3.96
N LEU A 80 1.06 14.39 3.85
CA LEU A 80 2.08 15.03 4.67
C LEU A 80 2.79 16.12 3.88
N ASN A 81 3.38 17.07 4.60
CA ASN A 81 4.10 18.20 4.00
C ASN A 81 5.55 17.85 3.62
N ARG A 82 6.02 16.66 4.02
CA ARG A 82 7.35 16.12 3.75
C ARG A 82 7.23 14.68 3.27
N PRO A 83 8.21 14.20 2.46
CA PRO A 83 8.20 12.81 2.04
C PRO A 83 8.45 11.89 3.23
N ILE A 84 7.68 10.82 3.32
CA ILE A 84 7.84 9.72 4.28
C ILE A 84 8.40 8.45 3.66
N PHE A 85 8.48 8.41 2.34
CA PHE A 85 9.10 7.34 1.57
C PHE A 85 10.05 7.94 0.53
N LYS A 86 10.92 7.09 -0.02
CA LYS A 86 11.83 7.40 -1.11
C LYS A 86 11.66 6.38 -2.24
N GLY A 87 11.77 6.83 -3.49
CA GLY A 87 11.74 5.94 -4.66
C GLY A 87 10.34 5.54 -5.13
N LEU A 88 9.26 6.17 -4.63
CA LEU A 88 7.91 6.00 -5.20
C LEU A 88 7.63 6.96 -6.36
N ASP A 89 8.65 7.65 -6.86
CA ASP A 89 8.61 8.52 -8.05
C ASP A 89 8.90 7.76 -9.36
N LEU A 90 8.89 6.43 -9.32
CA LEU A 90 8.97 5.54 -10.50
C LEU A 90 7.76 5.68 -11.44
N GLY A 91 6.62 6.14 -10.90
CA GLY A 91 5.39 6.35 -11.65
C GLY A 91 5.12 7.83 -11.98
N PRO A 92 4.05 8.12 -12.75
CA PRO A 92 3.69 9.50 -13.12
C PRO A 92 3.22 10.34 -11.92
N ILE A 93 2.79 9.69 -10.83
CA ILE A 93 2.26 10.35 -9.63
C ILE A 93 3.34 10.34 -8.55
N LYS A 94 3.95 11.49 -8.28
CA LYS A 94 5.01 11.63 -7.25
C LYS A 94 4.47 11.76 -5.83
N ASP A 95 3.16 11.97 -5.70
CA ASP A 95 2.48 12.20 -4.42
C ASP A 95 2.55 10.98 -3.49
N TRP A 96 2.84 9.79 -4.01
CA TRP A 96 2.97 8.56 -3.22
C TRP A 96 4.03 8.66 -2.11
N ASN A 97 5.10 9.44 -2.31
CA ASN A 97 6.10 9.64 -1.25
C ASN A 97 5.55 10.44 -0.06
N TYR A 98 4.38 11.08 -0.17
CA TYR A 98 3.78 12.00 0.81
C TYR A 98 2.44 11.49 1.35
N LEU A 99 2.00 10.30 0.95
CA LEU A 99 0.69 9.76 1.27
C LEU A 99 0.82 8.51 2.13
N LEU A 100 0.09 8.50 3.24
CA LEU A 100 -0.10 7.32 4.09
C LEU A 100 -1.58 7.01 4.19
N PHE A 101 -1.95 5.76 3.99
CA PHE A 101 -3.34 5.32 4.11
C PHE A 101 -3.59 4.77 5.51
N ALA A 102 -4.84 4.83 5.93
CA ALA A 102 -5.29 4.27 7.20
C ALA A 102 -6.58 3.47 6.98
N MET A 103 -6.75 2.39 7.73
CA MET A 103 -7.98 1.61 7.76
C MET A 103 -8.22 1.13 9.18
N GLU A 104 -9.47 1.10 9.64
CA GLU A 104 -9.77 0.53 10.95
C GLU A 104 -9.31 -0.93 11.01
N ARG A 105 -8.67 -1.33 12.12
CA ARG A 105 -8.11 -2.68 12.30
C ARG A 105 -9.13 -3.80 12.01
N LYS A 106 -10.39 -3.59 12.41
CA LYS A 106 -11.48 -4.55 12.20
C LYS A 106 -11.77 -4.82 10.73
N HIS A 107 -11.46 -3.89 9.82
CA HIS A 107 -11.62 -4.04 8.38
C HIS A 107 -10.32 -4.53 7.76
N PHE A 108 -9.18 -4.02 8.23
CA PHE A 108 -7.86 -4.40 7.70
C PHE A 108 -7.59 -5.91 7.81
N LYS A 109 -8.04 -6.56 8.89
CA LYS A 109 -7.94 -8.02 9.05
C LYS A 109 -8.64 -8.85 7.96
N HIS A 110 -9.59 -8.25 7.24
CA HIS A 110 -10.25 -8.88 6.09
C HIS A 110 -9.66 -8.39 4.77
N TYR A 111 -9.31 -7.10 4.72
CA TYR A 111 -8.70 -6.48 3.55
C TYR A 111 -7.37 -7.11 3.18
N LEU A 112 -6.50 -7.36 4.15
CA LEU A 112 -5.17 -7.86 3.90
C LEU A 112 -5.15 -9.27 3.26
N PRO A 113 -5.83 -10.30 3.83
CA PRO A 113 -5.91 -11.61 3.17
C PRO A 113 -6.60 -11.55 1.81
N TRP A 114 -7.60 -10.66 1.65
CA TRP A 114 -8.25 -10.44 0.36
C TRP A 114 -7.29 -9.85 -0.67
N MET A 115 -6.49 -8.85 -0.30
CA MET A 115 -5.46 -8.29 -1.18
C MET A 115 -4.42 -9.35 -1.58
N GLN A 116 -3.98 -10.18 -0.64
CA GLN A 116 -3.00 -11.24 -0.88
C GLN A 116 -3.53 -12.38 -1.75
N SER A 117 -4.85 -12.56 -1.86
CA SER A 117 -5.43 -13.57 -2.74
C SER A 117 -5.50 -13.13 -4.21
N LEU A 118 -5.29 -11.84 -4.49
CA LEU A 118 -5.35 -11.30 -5.84
C LEU A 118 -4.11 -11.69 -6.65
N THR A 119 -4.36 -12.02 -7.91
CA THR A 119 -3.32 -12.20 -8.94
C THR A 119 -3.67 -11.33 -10.13
N PHE A 120 -2.74 -10.47 -10.54
CA PHE A 120 -2.93 -9.55 -11.66
C PHE A 120 -2.21 -10.07 -12.89
N ALA A 121 -2.88 -10.04 -14.04
CA ALA A 121 -2.32 -10.50 -15.31
C ALA A 121 -2.23 -9.35 -16.32
N ASP A 122 -1.01 -8.98 -16.70
CA ASP A 122 -0.72 -8.10 -17.83
C ASP A 122 -0.44 -8.95 -19.07
N ARG A 123 -1.52 -9.38 -19.74
CA ARG A 123 -1.44 -10.21 -20.95
C ARG A 123 -0.63 -9.56 -22.08
N PRO A 124 -0.79 -8.26 -22.40
CA PRO A 124 0.03 -7.61 -23.43
C PRO A 124 1.55 -7.75 -23.19
N ARG A 125 2.00 -7.75 -21.94
CA ARG A 125 3.42 -7.89 -21.59
C ARG A 125 3.82 -9.30 -21.17
N ASN A 126 2.90 -10.26 -21.16
CA ASN A 126 3.10 -11.61 -20.61
C ASN A 126 3.65 -11.59 -19.17
N ARG A 127 3.04 -10.78 -18.29
CA ARG A 127 3.47 -10.66 -16.89
C ARG A 127 2.34 -11.02 -15.93
N ILE A 128 2.71 -11.64 -14.82
CA ILE A 128 1.84 -11.86 -13.67
C ILE A 128 2.42 -11.13 -12.46
N TYR A 129 1.54 -10.59 -11.62
CA TYR A 129 1.90 -9.96 -10.34
C TYR A 129 1.07 -10.57 -9.21
N ARG A 130 1.74 -10.93 -8.11
CA ARG A 130 1.15 -11.29 -6.83
C ARG A 130 1.47 -10.22 -5.79
N LEU A 131 0.68 -10.20 -4.73
CA LEU A 131 0.88 -9.27 -3.62
C LEU A 131 1.40 -9.98 -2.39
N GLY A 132 2.53 -9.50 -1.90
CA GLY A 132 3.01 -9.77 -0.56
C GLY A 132 2.72 -8.58 0.36
N GLU A 133 3.05 -8.76 1.64
CA GLU A 133 3.13 -7.64 2.56
C GLU A 133 4.47 -7.62 3.28
N LYS A 134 4.84 -6.45 3.77
CA LYS A 134 5.92 -6.28 4.72
C LYS A 134 5.54 -5.19 5.71
N GLN A 135 5.75 -5.44 6.99
CA GLN A 135 5.65 -4.38 7.98
C GLN A 135 6.98 -3.64 8.03
N ILE A 136 6.92 -2.32 7.93
CA ILE A 136 8.07 -1.44 8.11
C ILE A 136 7.78 -0.43 9.21
N ARG A 137 8.83 0.07 9.85
CA ARG A 137 8.75 1.11 10.86
C ARG A 137 9.22 2.45 10.32
N ILE A 138 8.39 3.49 10.48
CA ILE A 138 8.71 4.86 10.07
C ILE A 138 8.62 5.81 11.26
N ALA A 139 9.43 6.87 11.25
CA ALA A 139 9.29 7.94 12.24
C ALA A 139 7.92 8.61 12.09
N ASP A 140 7.24 8.92 13.21
CA ASP A 140 5.88 9.45 13.21
C ASP A 140 5.85 10.82 12.51
N PRO A 141 5.25 10.92 11.31
CA PRO A 141 5.41 12.11 10.50
C PRO A 141 4.67 13.32 11.06
N ILE A 142 3.54 13.12 11.76
CA ILE A 142 2.80 14.24 12.35
C ILE A 142 3.58 14.83 13.52
N PHE A 143 4.27 13.99 14.28
CA PHE A 143 5.15 14.46 15.35
C PHE A 143 6.20 15.46 14.81
N PHE A 144 6.87 15.14 13.69
CA PHE A 144 7.91 16.01 13.11
C PHE A 144 7.41 17.30 12.49
N GLU A 145 6.13 17.36 12.10
CA GLU A 145 5.53 18.61 11.63
C GLU A 145 5.30 19.60 12.78
N ARG A 146 5.15 19.10 14.02
CA ARG A 146 4.81 19.89 15.20
C ARG A 146 5.98 20.08 16.17
N ALA A 147 6.96 19.18 16.15
CA ALA A 147 8.08 19.20 17.10
C ALA A 147 9.04 20.37 16.84
N VAL A 148 9.30 21.16 17.87
CA VAL A 148 10.34 22.21 17.87
C VAL A 148 11.68 21.67 18.36
N ILE A 149 11.64 20.72 19.29
CA ILE A 149 12.82 20.07 19.90
C ILE A 149 12.69 18.58 19.69
N LEU A 150 13.75 17.94 19.19
CA LEU A 150 13.79 16.50 18.99
C LEU A 150 13.97 15.78 20.32
N PRO A 151 13.08 14.83 20.68
CA PRO A 151 13.25 14.02 21.87
C PRO A 151 14.37 13.00 21.66
N GLN A 152 14.90 12.48 22.77
CA GLN A 152 15.89 11.39 22.71
C GLN A 152 15.28 10.12 22.09
N ASN A 153 14.00 9.86 22.35
CA ASN A 153 13.26 8.73 21.80
C ASN A 153 12.30 9.21 20.73
N ILE A 154 12.60 8.86 19.48
CA ILE A 154 11.78 9.22 18.33
C ILE A 154 10.53 8.33 18.29
N PRO A 155 9.31 8.90 18.29
CA PRO A 155 8.12 8.11 18.08
C PRO A 155 8.14 7.55 16.65
N CYS A 156 7.84 6.27 16.53
CA CYS A 156 7.71 5.58 15.27
C CYS A 156 6.37 4.82 15.23
N ILE A 157 5.88 4.58 14.03
CA ILE A 157 4.69 3.78 13.75
C ILE A 157 5.03 2.64 12.79
N ASP A 158 4.26 1.56 12.88
CA ASP A 158 4.33 0.46 11.93
C ASP A 158 3.41 0.76 10.74
N VAL A 159 3.91 0.48 9.54
CA VAL A 159 3.22 0.67 8.27
C VAL A 159 3.28 -0.63 7.49
N THR A 160 2.12 -1.14 7.07
CA THR A 160 2.06 -2.25 6.13
C THR A 160 2.32 -1.76 4.71
N VAL A 161 3.34 -2.29 4.06
CA VAL A 161 3.65 -2.05 2.66
C VAL A 161 3.18 -3.25 1.85
N PHE A 162 2.39 -3.00 0.80
CA PHE A 162 2.10 -4.04 -0.18
C PHE A 162 3.29 -4.19 -1.13
N CYS A 163 3.95 -5.35 -1.05
CA CYS A 163 5.07 -5.73 -1.90
C CYS A 163 4.54 -6.38 -3.19
N ILE A 164 5.25 -6.18 -4.29
CA ILE A 164 4.88 -6.74 -5.60
C ILE A 164 5.85 -7.85 -5.94
N ASP A 165 5.32 -9.04 -6.12
CA ASP A 165 6.04 -10.19 -6.63
C ASP A 165 5.61 -10.40 -8.08
N GLY A 166 6.39 -9.83 -8.99
CA GLY A 166 6.15 -9.89 -10.43
C GLY A 166 6.97 -11.00 -11.07
N SER A 167 6.48 -11.58 -12.17
CA SER A 167 7.22 -12.57 -12.94
C SER A 167 8.49 -12.03 -13.63
N ASP A 168 8.61 -10.70 -13.73
CA ASP A 168 9.77 -10.00 -14.28
C ASP A 168 10.67 -9.36 -13.22
N ARG A 169 10.09 -8.93 -12.09
CA ARG A 169 10.81 -8.24 -11.02
C ARG A 169 9.98 -8.21 -9.73
N CYS A 170 10.66 -8.31 -8.59
CA CYS A 170 10.06 -8.08 -7.28
C CYS A 170 10.31 -6.63 -6.84
N TYR A 171 9.32 -6.01 -6.20
CA TYR A 171 9.42 -4.67 -5.62
C TYR A 171 8.93 -4.70 -4.18
N TYR A 172 9.72 -4.14 -3.29
CA TYR A 172 9.39 -4.02 -1.87
C TYR A 172 9.98 -2.72 -1.31
N MET A 173 9.73 -2.47 -0.02
CA MET A 173 10.31 -1.34 0.68
C MET A 173 11.18 -1.83 1.83
N GLU A 174 12.34 -1.20 2.00
CA GLU A 174 13.20 -1.42 3.16
C GLU A 174 13.10 -0.26 4.12
N GLU A 175 13.16 -0.59 5.40
CA GLU A 175 13.36 0.40 6.45
C GLU A 175 14.72 1.09 6.27
N GLY A 176 14.76 2.38 6.57
CA GLY A 176 16.03 3.09 6.69
C GLY A 176 16.77 2.66 7.96
N ALA A 177 18.11 2.69 7.93
CA ALA A 177 18.93 2.35 9.10
C ALA A 177 18.64 3.28 10.29
N HIS A 178 18.33 4.56 10.01
CA HIS A 178 17.94 5.52 11.01
C HIS A 178 16.60 6.20 10.66
N PRO A 179 15.50 6.00 11.43
CA PRO A 179 14.15 6.47 11.07
C PRO A 179 14.01 7.97 10.75
N LEU A 180 14.91 8.81 11.28
CA LEU A 180 14.93 10.25 11.02
C LEU A 180 15.68 10.68 9.76
N LEU A 181 16.74 9.95 9.42
CA LEU A 181 17.73 10.37 8.43
C LEU A 181 17.53 9.60 7.12
N ASP A 182 17.10 8.36 7.24
CA ASP A 182 16.93 7.42 6.15
C ASP A 182 15.44 7.12 6.00
N LEU A 183 14.83 7.73 4.99
CA LEU A 183 13.46 7.38 4.62
C LEU A 183 13.43 5.94 4.09
N PRO A 184 12.39 5.15 4.43
CA PRO A 184 12.17 3.87 3.80
C PRO A 184 12.14 4.02 2.28
N ALA A 185 12.86 3.13 1.60
CA ALA A 185 13.13 3.25 0.18
C ALA A 185 12.61 2.04 -0.59
N VAL A 186 12.16 2.28 -1.81
CA VAL A 186 11.82 1.20 -2.75
C VAL A 186 13.10 0.48 -3.18
N TRP A 187 13.04 -0.84 -3.13
CA TRP A 187 14.05 -1.76 -3.65
C TRP A 187 13.42 -2.70 -4.68
N SER A 188 14.28 -3.26 -5.52
CA SER A 188 13.86 -4.27 -6.48
C SER A 188 14.88 -5.38 -6.60
N GLU A 189 14.38 -6.60 -6.79
CA GLU A 189 15.17 -7.81 -6.94
C GLU A 189 14.70 -8.62 -8.14
N GLU A 190 15.52 -9.60 -8.54
CA GLU A 190 15.12 -10.59 -9.52
C GLU A 190 13.88 -11.37 -9.05
N PRO A 191 13.00 -11.77 -9.97
CA PRO A 191 11.76 -12.45 -9.64
C PRO A 191 12.01 -13.83 -9.05
N PHE A 192 11.12 -14.28 -8.17
CA PHE A 192 11.16 -15.65 -7.65
C PHE A 192 10.78 -16.67 -8.73
N GLU A 193 11.43 -17.84 -8.69
CA GLU A 193 11.23 -18.89 -9.70
C GLU A 193 9.79 -19.42 -9.71
N ASP A 194 9.15 -19.50 -8.54
CA ASP A 194 7.76 -19.94 -8.40
C ASP A 194 6.78 -18.98 -9.11
N THR A 195 7.01 -17.67 -9.00
CA THR A 195 6.22 -16.64 -9.72
C THR A 195 6.39 -16.76 -11.22
N GLN A 196 7.62 -17.04 -11.69
CA GLN A 196 7.88 -17.26 -13.11
C GLN A 196 7.19 -18.52 -13.64
N LYS A 197 7.23 -19.62 -12.88
CA LYS A 197 6.53 -20.87 -13.18
C LYS A 197 5.02 -20.65 -13.23
N LEU A 198 4.47 -19.95 -12.23
CA LEU A 198 3.06 -19.56 -12.18
C LEU A 198 2.65 -18.75 -13.42
N ALA A 199 3.46 -17.76 -13.79
CA ALA A 199 3.20 -16.92 -14.95
C ALA A 199 3.15 -17.74 -16.24
N LYS A 200 4.11 -18.63 -16.45
CA LYS A 200 4.11 -19.56 -17.60
C LYS A 200 2.85 -20.43 -17.62
N ALA A 201 2.45 -20.99 -16.48
CA ALA A 201 1.26 -21.84 -16.37
C ALA A 201 -0.04 -21.08 -16.67
N LEU A 202 -0.21 -19.89 -16.08
CA LEU A 202 -1.38 -19.04 -16.28
C LEU A 202 -1.50 -18.54 -17.73
N LEU A 203 -0.40 -18.09 -18.32
CA LEU A 203 -0.38 -17.56 -19.68
C LEU A 203 -0.57 -18.66 -20.73
N ALA A 204 -0.17 -19.89 -20.43
CA ALA A 204 -0.47 -21.07 -21.25
C ALA A 204 -1.93 -21.54 -21.14
N GLY A 205 -2.75 -20.94 -20.26
CA GLY A 205 -4.16 -21.30 -20.08
C GLY A 205 -4.37 -22.64 -19.38
N LYS A 206 -3.44 -23.07 -18.52
CA LYS A 206 -3.64 -24.29 -17.72
C LYS A 206 -4.80 -24.08 -16.75
N GLU A 207 -5.71 -25.05 -16.67
CA GLU A 207 -6.90 -24.98 -15.79
C GLU A 207 -6.54 -24.90 -14.30
N LYS A 208 -5.40 -25.51 -13.91
CA LYS A 208 -4.95 -25.61 -12.53
C LYS A 208 -3.49 -25.20 -12.36
N PRO A 209 -3.20 -23.90 -12.45
CA PRO A 209 -1.82 -23.39 -12.52
C PRO A 209 -1.06 -23.59 -11.20
N PHE A 210 -1.74 -23.62 -10.05
CA PHE A 210 -1.11 -23.80 -8.74
C PHE A 210 -0.68 -25.26 -8.48
N GLU A 211 -1.48 -26.26 -8.89
CA GLU A 211 -1.14 -27.68 -8.73
C GLU A 211 0.16 -28.04 -9.48
N VAL A 212 0.45 -27.36 -10.59
CA VAL A 212 1.71 -27.54 -11.35
C VAL A 212 2.91 -27.17 -10.49
N ILE A 213 2.83 -26.04 -9.78
CA ILE A 213 3.94 -25.53 -8.96
C ILE A 213 4.16 -26.45 -7.75
N GLU A 214 3.09 -26.83 -7.06
CA GLU A 214 3.15 -27.74 -5.91
C GLU A 214 3.78 -29.09 -6.27
N SER A 215 3.48 -29.62 -7.46
CA SER A 215 4.05 -30.87 -7.94
C SER A 215 5.54 -30.80 -8.27
N GLU A 216 6.03 -29.64 -8.72
CA GLU A 216 7.43 -29.42 -9.04
C GLU A 216 8.25 -29.18 -7.76
N THR A 217 7.74 -28.38 -6.82
CA THR A 217 8.44 -28.11 -5.54
C THR A 217 8.54 -29.33 -4.64
N ALA A 218 7.65 -30.32 -4.79
CA ALA A 218 7.71 -31.56 -4.00
C ALA A 218 8.80 -32.55 -4.47
N GLN A 219 9.44 -32.31 -5.61
CA GLN A 219 10.48 -33.19 -6.18
C GLN A 219 11.92 -32.72 -5.90
N ASP A 220 12.08 -31.50 -5.39
CA ASP A 220 13.36 -30.90 -4.99
C ASP A 220 13.63 -31.08 -3.49
#